data_AF-A0AB38I745-F1
#
_entry.id   AF-A0AB38I745-F1
#
_cell.length_a   1.000
_cell.length_b   1.000
_cell.length_c   1.000
_cell.angle_alpha   90.00
_cell.angle_beta   90.00
_cell.angle_gamma   90.00
#
_symmetry.space_group_name_H-M   'P 1'
#
loop_
_entity.id
_entity.type
_entity.pdbx_description
1 polymer ?
#
loop_
_entity_poly.entity_id
_entity_poly.type
_entity_poly.pdbx_seq_one_letter_code
_entity_poly.pdbx_strand_id
1 'polypeptide(L)'
;MNDYIRKAERDLAAATANIGAAESQLYPSITLSGSISPSFIKQAGSAAGGLTTWSFRPTLNLPIFDGGRLRANAEMTRSGAKVQYLVWEQTVLTALEEVERALSSVHRDAQTVQALRAQVKTTQETLALSIGSYKGGQSSLHDVLDAQPSVATSQASLAQAVQQMAKDYVALNMAIRLQLRWGRDPANFLMQTEPHAVAAMDKRWIISGSPPFSRVS
;
A
#
# COMPACT_ATOMS: atom_id res chain seq x y z
N MET A 1 -5.45 2.94 1.31
CA MET A 1 -5.43 3.35 -0.10
C MET A 1 -4.04 3.31 -0.71
N ASN A 2 -3.12 4.19 -0.30
CA ASN A 2 -1.72 4.18 -0.80
C ASN A 2 -1.00 2.84 -0.49
N ASP A 3 -1.28 2.23 0.66
CA ASP A 3 -0.72 0.90 1.00
C ASP A 3 -1.11 -0.20 0.00
N TYR A 4 -2.29 -0.12 -0.62
CA TYR A 4 -2.70 -1.08 -1.65
C TYR A 4 -1.96 -0.84 -2.96
N ILE A 5 -1.74 0.42 -3.35
CA ILE A 5 -0.97 0.77 -4.55
C ILE A 5 0.49 0.36 -4.38
N ARG A 6 1.13 0.71 -3.25
CA ARG A 6 2.53 0.35 -2.95
C ARG A 6 2.72 -1.16 -2.84
N LYS A 7 1.75 -1.88 -2.25
CA LYS A 7 1.78 -3.34 -2.22
C LYS A 7 1.68 -3.90 -3.64
N ALA A 8 0.71 -3.45 -4.44
CA ALA A 8 0.53 -3.91 -5.82
C ALA A 8 1.76 -3.61 -6.70
N GLU A 9 2.41 -2.47 -6.49
CA GLU A 9 3.67 -2.10 -7.16
C GLU A 9 4.82 -3.02 -6.74
N ARG A 10 4.98 -3.32 -5.45
CA ARG A 10 6.01 -4.28 -4.99
C ARG A 10 5.73 -5.70 -5.50
N ASP A 11 4.47 -6.11 -5.53
CA ASP A 11 4.07 -7.42 -6.07
C ASP A 11 4.38 -7.48 -7.58
N LEU A 12 4.14 -6.39 -8.33
CA LEU A 12 4.54 -6.26 -9.74
C LEU A 12 6.06 -6.33 -9.89
N ALA A 13 6.82 -5.58 -9.10
CA ALA A 13 8.28 -5.60 -9.13
C ALA A 13 8.84 -7.01 -8.84
N ALA A 14 8.25 -7.72 -7.87
CA ALA A 14 8.60 -9.11 -7.57
C ALA A 14 8.26 -10.05 -8.75
N ALA A 15 7.10 -9.88 -9.37
CA ALA A 15 6.72 -10.66 -10.55
C ALA A 15 7.65 -10.41 -11.74
N THR A 16 8.06 -9.16 -11.97
CA THR A 16 9.06 -8.81 -13.00
C THR A 16 10.44 -9.40 -12.70
N ALA A 17 10.88 -9.38 -11.43
CA ALA A 17 12.13 -10.02 -11.02
C ALA A 17 12.13 -11.54 -11.28
N ASN A 18 10.98 -12.20 -11.09
CA ASN A 18 10.81 -13.61 -11.38
C ASN A 18 10.95 -13.93 -12.88
N ILE A 19 10.59 -13.01 -13.79
CA ILE A 19 10.85 -13.18 -15.23
C ILE A 19 12.36 -13.32 -15.45
N GLY A 20 13.16 -12.42 -14.88
CA GLY A 20 14.62 -12.48 -14.99
C GLY A 20 15.19 -13.79 -14.42
N ALA A 21 14.64 -14.28 -13.30
CA ALA A 21 15.02 -15.56 -12.73
C ALA A 21 14.65 -16.75 -13.66
N ALA A 22 13.47 -16.75 -14.28
CA ALA A 22 13.04 -17.79 -15.21
C ALA A 22 13.84 -17.75 -16.53
N GLU A 23 14.11 -16.56 -17.06
CA GLU A 23 14.94 -16.36 -18.26
C GLU A 23 16.40 -16.75 -18.00
N SER A 24 16.91 -16.54 -16.77
CA SER A 24 18.29 -16.94 -16.41
C SER A 24 18.52 -18.45 -16.53
N GLN A 25 17.47 -19.27 -16.38
CA GLN A 25 17.57 -20.73 -16.50
C GLN A 25 17.84 -21.20 -17.94
N LEU A 26 17.60 -20.35 -18.95
CA LEU A 26 17.94 -20.62 -20.35
C LEU A 26 19.44 -20.47 -20.63
N TYR A 27 20.20 -19.90 -19.71
CA TYR A 27 21.63 -19.67 -19.81
C TYR A 27 22.41 -20.69 -18.97
N PRO A 28 23.68 -20.94 -19.30
CA PRO A 28 24.53 -21.80 -18.49
C PRO A 28 24.66 -21.28 -17.05
N SER A 29 24.53 -22.18 -16.07
CA SER A 29 24.80 -21.86 -14.67
C SER A 29 26.21 -22.29 -14.28
N ILE A 30 26.90 -21.42 -13.54
CA ILE A 30 28.25 -21.68 -13.02
C ILE A 30 28.16 -21.77 -11.51
N THR A 31 28.47 -22.94 -10.95
CA THR A 31 28.51 -23.16 -9.50
C THR A 31 29.96 -23.31 -9.07
N LEU A 32 30.38 -22.49 -8.10
CA LEU A 32 31.72 -22.53 -7.55
C LEU A 32 31.70 -23.16 -6.16
N SER A 33 32.26 -24.36 -6.02
CA SER A 33 32.38 -25.02 -4.72
C SER A 33 33.83 -25.07 -4.27
N GLY A 34 34.06 -24.91 -2.98
CA GLY A 34 35.39 -25.08 -2.41
C GLY A 34 35.31 -25.37 -0.93
N SER A 35 36.34 -26.00 -0.38
CA SER A 35 36.45 -26.29 1.05
C SER A 35 37.89 -26.15 1.51
N ILE A 36 38.08 -25.79 2.77
CA ILE A 36 39.38 -25.75 3.42
C ILE A 36 39.25 -26.58 4.70
N SER A 37 40.04 -27.65 4.79
CA SER A 37 40.08 -28.57 5.91
C SER A 37 41.49 -28.59 6.50
N PRO A 38 41.73 -27.86 7.61
CA PRO A 38 42.99 -27.96 8.32
C PRO A 38 43.12 -29.37 8.93
N SER A 39 44.15 -30.12 8.53
CA SER A 39 44.45 -31.43 9.12
C SER A 39 45.85 -31.44 9.71
N PHE A 40 45.96 -31.90 10.96
CA PHE A 40 47.23 -32.09 11.64
C PHE A 40 47.55 -33.58 11.65
N ILE A 41 48.34 -34.03 10.68
CA ILE A 41 48.89 -35.39 10.70
C ILE A 41 50.20 -35.33 11.48
N LYS A 42 50.17 -35.75 12.76
CA LYS A 42 51.39 -35.95 13.56
C LYS A 42 52.03 -37.28 13.15
N GLN A 43 52.84 -37.27 12.11
CA GLN A 43 53.66 -38.44 11.78
C GLN A 43 54.82 -38.51 12.78
N ALA A 44 54.95 -39.63 13.50
CA ALA A 44 56.01 -39.84 14.47
C ALA A 44 57.38 -39.67 13.79
N GLY A 45 58.10 -38.58 14.10
CA GLY A 45 59.44 -38.27 13.58
C GLY A 45 59.56 -37.07 12.63
N SER A 46 58.48 -36.38 12.25
CA SER A 46 58.55 -35.19 11.39
C SER A 46 58.44 -33.88 12.18
N ALA A 47 59.39 -32.96 11.98
CA ALA A 47 59.31 -31.58 12.44
C ALA A 47 58.40 -30.77 11.48
N ALA A 48 57.33 -30.18 12.03
CA ALA A 48 56.28 -29.39 11.36
C ALA A 48 55.29 -30.19 10.49
N GLY A 49 54.32 -30.87 11.13
CA GLY A 49 53.17 -31.48 10.46
C GLY A 49 51.99 -30.53 10.31
N GLY A 50 51.99 -29.68 9.27
CA GLY A 50 50.83 -28.86 8.88
C GLY A 50 50.34 -29.28 7.51
N LEU A 51 49.28 -30.09 7.42
CA LEU A 51 48.64 -30.42 6.14
C LEU A 51 47.25 -29.80 6.09
N THR A 52 47.20 -28.50 5.81
CA THR A 52 45.93 -27.85 5.46
C THR A 52 45.53 -28.29 4.06
N THR A 53 44.45 -29.07 3.95
CA THR A 53 43.90 -29.51 2.66
C THR A 53 42.90 -28.46 2.18
N TRP A 54 42.95 -28.09 0.91
CA TRP A 54 41.95 -27.21 0.29
C TRP A 54 41.44 -27.83 -1.00
N SER A 55 40.20 -27.54 -1.36
CA SER A 55 39.59 -27.96 -2.61
C SER A 55 38.87 -26.79 -3.28
N PHE A 56 38.94 -26.76 -4.61
CA PHE A 56 38.27 -25.79 -5.46
C PHE A 56 37.72 -26.54 -6.68
N ARG A 57 36.41 -26.46 -6.89
CA ARG A 57 35.67 -27.20 -7.91
C ARG A 57 34.60 -26.29 -8.54
N PRO A 58 34.89 -25.66 -9.67
CA PRO A 58 33.86 -25.04 -10.51
C PRO A 58 33.10 -26.13 -11.28
N THR A 59 31.79 -25.97 -11.39
CA THR A 59 30.90 -26.82 -12.18
C THR A 59 30.09 -25.94 -13.12
N LEU A 60 30.07 -26.27 -14.41
CA LEU A 60 29.27 -25.61 -15.44
C LEU A 60 28.12 -26.54 -15.83
N ASN A 61 26.88 -26.05 -15.77
CA ASN A 61 25.71 -26.79 -16.21
C ASN A 61 24.98 -26.03 -17.31
N LEU A 62 24.87 -26.63 -18.50
CA LEU A 62 24.13 -26.08 -19.63
C LEU A 62 23.06 -27.09 -20.07
N PRO A 63 21.76 -26.82 -19.83
CA PRO A 63 20.70 -27.63 -20.40
C PRO A 63 20.67 -27.48 -21.93
N ILE A 64 20.89 -28.58 -22.67
CA ILE A 64 20.83 -28.58 -24.15
C ILE A 64 19.46 -29.06 -24.65
N PHE A 65 18.84 -30.01 -23.94
CA PHE A 65 17.55 -30.60 -24.30
C PHE A 65 16.61 -30.67 -23.09
N ASP A 66 15.67 -29.72 -23.03
CA ASP A 66 14.65 -29.66 -21.97
C ASP A 66 13.23 -29.93 -22.48
N GLY A 67 13.09 -30.32 -23.75
CA GLY A 67 11.79 -30.48 -24.41
C GLY A 67 10.96 -29.19 -24.46
N GLY A 68 11.60 -28.02 -24.37
CA GLY A 68 10.91 -26.71 -24.34
C GLY A 68 10.37 -26.29 -22.96
N ARG A 69 10.55 -27.11 -21.91
CA ARG A 69 10.08 -26.83 -20.54
C ARG A 69 10.52 -25.48 -20.00
N LEU A 70 11.79 -25.12 -20.19
CA LEU A 70 12.35 -23.85 -19.69
C LEU A 70 11.74 -22.64 -20.40
N ARG A 71 11.54 -22.72 -21.71
CA ARG A 71 10.87 -21.67 -22.49
C ARG A 71 9.40 -21.51 -22.08
N ALA A 72 8.70 -22.62 -21.89
CA ALA A 72 7.32 -22.61 -21.42
C ALA A 72 7.20 -22.00 -20.01
N ASN A 73 8.16 -22.27 -19.12
CA ASN A 73 8.18 -21.68 -17.78
C ASN A 73 8.46 -20.17 -17.82
N ALA A 74 9.38 -19.71 -18.67
CA ALA A 74 9.63 -18.28 -18.87
C ALA A 74 8.38 -17.56 -19.40
N GLU A 75 7.69 -18.14 -20.39
CA GLU A 75 6.44 -17.56 -20.94
C GLU A 75 5.30 -17.55 -19.91
N MET A 76 5.17 -18.61 -19.11
CA MET A 76 4.22 -18.65 -17.99
C MET A 76 4.49 -17.55 -16.97
N THR A 77 5.77 -17.33 -16.63
CA THR A 77 6.17 -16.30 -15.66
C THR A 77 5.94 -14.89 -16.21
N ARG A 78 6.22 -14.67 -17.50
CA ARG A 78 5.90 -13.42 -18.20
C ARG A 78 4.41 -13.14 -18.22
N SER A 79 3.59 -14.15 -18.49
CA SER A 79 2.13 -14.04 -18.42
C SER A 79 1.65 -13.70 -17.01
N GLY A 80 2.23 -14.32 -15.97
CA GLY A 80 1.95 -14.00 -14.58
C GLY A 80 2.27 -12.56 -14.21
N ALA A 81 3.41 -12.03 -14.67
CA ALA A 81 3.76 -10.62 -14.47
C ALA A 81 2.79 -9.66 -15.19
N LYS A 82 2.30 -10.02 -16.37
CA LYS A 82 1.26 -9.24 -17.08
C LYS A 82 -0.05 -9.19 -16.28
N VAL A 83 -0.45 -10.29 -15.66
CA VAL A 83 -1.60 -10.30 -14.74
C VAL A 83 -1.36 -9.34 -13.58
N GLN A 84 -0.16 -9.38 -12.97
CA GLN A 84 0.17 -8.49 -11.85
C GLN A 84 0.19 -7.01 -12.26
N TYR A 85 0.59 -6.71 -13.49
CA TYR A 85 0.51 -5.36 -14.05
C TYR A 85 -0.95 -4.87 -14.14
N LEU A 86 -1.85 -5.71 -14.64
CA LEU A 86 -3.28 -5.39 -14.70
C LEU A 86 -3.89 -5.19 -13.31
N VAL A 87 -3.44 -5.97 -12.32
CA VAL A 87 -3.86 -5.79 -10.91
C VAL A 87 -3.41 -4.43 -10.37
N TRP A 88 -2.17 -4.02 -10.65
CA TRP A 88 -1.67 -2.70 -10.27
C TRP A 88 -2.48 -1.58 -10.95
N GLU A 89 -2.72 -1.69 -12.26
CA GLU A 89 -3.52 -0.71 -13.02
C GLU A 89 -4.94 -0.60 -12.45
N GLN A 90 -5.61 -1.72 -12.20
CA GLN A 90 -6.93 -1.75 -11.56
C GLN A 90 -6.92 -1.11 -10.17
N THR A 91 -5.88 -1.37 -9.38
CA THR A 91 -5.75 -0.80 -8.03
C THR A 91 -5.63 0.72 -8.08
N VAL A 92 -4.89 1.26 -9.06
CA VAL A 92 -4.76 2.70 -9.29
C VAL A 92 -6.10 3.30 -9.74
N LEU A 93 -6.80 2.65 -10.67
CA LEU A 93 -8.11 3.12 -11.15
C LEU A 93 -9.18 3.13 -10.05
N THR A 94 -9.26 2.07 -9.24
CA THR A 94 -10.16 2.03 -8.09
C THR A 94 -9.80 3.12 -7.09
N ALA A 95 -8.50 3.40 -6.91
CA ALA A 95 -8.09 4.46 -6.01
C ALA A 95 -8.55 5.86 -6.48
N LEU A 96 -8.47 6.11 -7.79
CA LEU A 96 -8.98 7.34 -8.38
C LEU A 96 -10.51 7.44 -8.25
N GLU A 97 -11.22 6.35 -8.54
CA GLU A 97 -12.69 6.31 -8.46
C GLU A 97 -13.20 6.61 -7.05
N GLU A 98 -12.54 6.12 -6.00
CA GLU A 98 -12.94 6.45 -4.62
C GLU A 98 -12.73 7.93 -4.29
N VAL A 99 -11.68 8.58 -4.81
CA VAL A 99 -11.46 10.01 -4.63
C VAL A 99 -12.56 10.82 -5.34
N GLU A 100 -12.88 10.47 -6.58
CA GLU A 100 -13.97 11.09 -7.34
C GLU A 100 -15.34 10.87 -6.66
N ARG A 101 -15.58 9.66 -6.13
CA ARG A 101 -16.78 9.33 -5.36
C ARG A 101 -16.88 10.16 -4.09
N ALA A 102 -15.78 10.33 -3.36
CA ALA A 102 -15.77 11.12 -2.14
C ALA A 102 -15.99 12.63 -2.42
N LEU A 103 -15.35 13.17 -3.46
CA LEU A 103 -15.57 14.55 -3.90
C LEU A 103 -17.01 14.80 -4.35
N SER A 104 -17.56 13.90 -5.17
CA SER A 104 -18.95 14.01 -5.63
C SER A 104 -19.97 13.81 -4.51
N SER A 105 -19.65 13.03 -3.47
CA SER A 105 -20.48 12.90 -2.25
C SER A 105 -20.60 14.25 -1.55
N VAL A 106 -19.46 14.87 -1.23
CA VAL A 106 -19.42 16.18 -0.54
C VAL A 106 -20.18 17.26 -1.33
N HIS A 107 -20.06 17.25 -2.66
CA HIS A 107 -20.81 18.18 -3.50
C HIS A 107 -22.32 17.93 -3.43
N ARG A 108 -22.76 16.67 -3.50
CA ARG A 108 -24.17 16.28 -3.38
C ARG A 108 -24.76 16.58 -2.00
N ASP A 109 -23.97 16.43 -0.94
CA ASP A 109 -24.39 16.77 0.42
C ASP A 109 -24.67 18.27 0.55
N ALA A 110 -23.80 19.11 -0.03
CA ALA A 110 -24.00 20.55 -0.05
C ALA A 110 -25.28 20.95 -0.81
N GLN A 111 -25.55 20.33 -1.97
CA GLN A 111 -26.78 20.55 -2.73
C GLN A 111 -28.03 20.11 -1.95
N THR A 112 -27.97 18.95 -1.29
CA THR A 112 -29.06 18.42 -0.45
C THR A 112 -29.37 19.37 0.71
N VAL A 113 -28.35 19.87 1.40
CA VAL A 113 -28.52 20.85 2.49
C VAL A 113 -29.13 22.14 1.96
N GLN A 114 -28.71 22.63 0.80
CA GLN A 114 -29.29 23.83 0.18
C GLN A 114 -30.78 23.63 -0.16
N ALA A 115 -31.14 22.50 -0.75
CA ALA A 115 -32.54 22.18 -1.08
C ALA A 115 -33.41 22.09 0.17
N LEU A 116 -32.93 21.43 1.23
CA LEU A 116 -33.65 21.33 2.50
C LEU A 116 -33.79 22.67 3.22
N ARG A 117 -32.81 23.58 3.10
CA ARG A 117 -32.96 24.96 3.58
C ARG A 117 -34.08 25.70 2.86
N ALA A 118 -34.19 25.53 1.54
CA ALA A 118 -35.30 26.09 0.78
C ALA A 118 -36.64 25.49 1.21
N GLN A 119 -36.70 24.18 1.47
CA GLN A 119 -37.89 23.50 1.98
C GLN A 119 -38.36 24.03 3.35
N VAL A 120 -37.42 24.26 4.27
CA VAL A 120 -37.74 24.89 5.58
C VAL A 120 -38.32 26.29 5.38
N LYS A 121 -37.75 27.09 4.46
CA LYS A 121 -38.27 28.43 4.16
C LYS A 121 -39.71 28.37 3.62
N THR A 122 -39.98 27.49 2.66
CA THR A 122 -41.32 27.31 2.07
C THR A 122 -42.35 26.85 3.11
N THR A 123 -41.99 25.91 3.99
CA THR A 123 -42.92 25.42 5.03
C THR A 123 -43.18 26.48 6.09
N GLN A 124 -42.20 27.31 6.44
CA GLN A 124 -42.40 28.46 7.31
C GLN A 124 -43.31 29.53 6.70
N GLU A 125 -43.12 29.84 5.41
CA GLU A 125 -44.00 30.75 4.67
C GLU A 125 -45.43 30.20 4.61
N THR A 126 -45.59 28.90 4.37
CA THR A 126 -46.91 28.24 4.39
C THR A 126 -47.59 28.37 5.74
N LEU A 127 -46.86 28.11 6.84
CA LEU A 127 -47.39 28.28 8.20
C LEU A 127 -47.82 29.73 8.47
N ALA A 128 -47.01 30.71 8.04
CA ALA A 128 -47.33 32.13 8.18
C ALA A 128 -48.60 32.52 7.42
N LEU A 129 -48.78 32.00 6.20
CA LEU A 129 -49.99 32.18 5.40
C LEU A 129 -51.22 31.57 6.09
N SER A 130 -51.13 30.33 6.59
CA SER A 130 -52.23 29.70 7.33
C SER A 130 -52.63 30.51 8.57
N ILE A 131 -51.65 31.03 9.32
CA ILE A 131 -51.92 31.90 10.48
C ILE A 131 -52.60 33.20 10.04
N GLY A 132 -52.17 33.80 8.92
CA GLY A 132 -52.79 34.99 8.35
C GLY A 132 -54.25 34.75 7.95
N SER A 133 -54.53 33.67 7.23
CA SER A 133 -55.88 33.29 6.79
C SER A 133 -56.81 32.98 7.97
N TYR A 134 -56.30 32.30 9.01
CA TYR A 134 -57.04 32.04 10.25
C TYR A 134 -57.42 33.35 10.96
N LYS A 135 -56.45 34.27 11.13
CA LYS A 135 -56.71 35.60 11.72
C LYS A 135 -57.69 36.44 10.91
N GLY A 136 -57.69 36.28 9.58
CA GLY A 136 -58.63 36.91 8.66
C GLY A 136 -60.01 36.24 8.59
N GLY A 137 -60.23 35.14 9.32
CA GLY A 137 -61.50 34.39 9.30
C GLY A 137 -61.75 33.59 8.02
N GLN A 138 -60.74 33.43 7.16
CA GLN A 138 -60.84 32.75 5.86
C GLN A 138 -60.47 31.25 5.93
N SER A 139 -59.93 30.79 7.05
CA SER A 139 -59.43 29.42 7.26
C SER A 139 -59.68 28.98 8.71
N SER A 140 -59.67 27.67 8.95
CA SER A 140 -59.90 27.07 10.25
C SER A 140 -58.61 26.98 11.08
N LEU A 141 -58.71 26.89 12.41
CA LEU A 141 -57.55 26.66 13.28
C LEU A 141 -56.84 25.33 12.94
N HIS A 142 -57.57 24.35 12.40
CA HIS A 142 -57.04 23.06 12.00
C HIS A 142 -55.93 23.21 10.94
N ASP A 143 -56.09 24.11 9.98
CA ASP A 143 -55.10 24.35 8.90
C ASP A 143 -53.76 24.86 9.46
N VAL A 144 -53.80 25.60 10.57
CA VAL A 144 -52.59 26.06 11.29
C VAL A 144 -51.94 24.92 12.05
N LEU A 145 -52.75 24.08 12.71
CA LEU A 145 -52.27 22.93 13.47
C LEU A 145 -51.66 21.86 12.57
N ASP A 146 -52.16 21.70 11.35
CA ASP A 146 -51.62 20.77 10.36
C ASP A 146 -50.32 21.28 9.72
N ALA A 147 -50.15 22.61 9.60
CA ALA A 147 -48.95 23.22 9.06
C ALA A 147 -47.74 23.20 10.03
N GLN A 148 -47.98 23.19 11.35
CA GLN A 148 -46.90 23.18 12.36
C GLN A 148 -46.01 21.92 12.30
N PRO A 149 -46.56 20.68 12.27
CA PRO A 149 -45.76 19.46 12.09
C PRO A 149 -44.91 19.46 10.82
N SER A 150 -45.38 20.09 9.74
CA SER A 150 -44.65 20.18 8.47
C SER A 150 -43.35 20.98 8.59
N VAL A 151 -43.37 22.11 9.32
CA VAL A 151 -42.16 22.90 9.63
C VAL A 151 -41.20 22.09 10.50
N ALA A 152 -41.70 21.45 11.56
CA ALA A 152 -40.87 20.66 12.46
C ALA A 152 -40.19 19.48 11.73
N THR A 153 -40.92 18.79 10.86
CA THR A 153 -40.40 17.68 10.05
C THR A 153 -39.33 18.18 9.08
N SER A 154 -39.57 19.31 8.39
CA SER A 154 -38.58 19.89 7.46
C SER A 154 -37.29 20.33 8.16
N GLN A 155 -37.41 20.90 9.36
CA GLN A 155 -36.26 21.27 10.19
C GLN A 155 -35.47 20.04 10.67
N ALA A 156 -36.17 18.97 11.07
CA ALA A 156 -35.53 17.72 11.45
C ALA A 156 -34.77 17.09 10.28
N SER A 157 -35.35 17.06 9.07
CA SER A 157 -34.66 16.58 7.87
C SER A 157 -33.43 17.41 7.53
N LEU A 158 -33.50 18.75 7.64
CA LEU A 158 -32.33 19.61 7.45
C LEU A 158 -31.23 19.31 8.48
N ALA A 159 -31.58 19.16 9.75
CA ALA A 159 -30.62 18.84 10.80
C ALA A 159 -29.91 17.50 10.55
N GLN A 160 -30.66 16.48 10.11
CA GLN A 160 -30.11 15.18 9.74
C GLN A 160 -29.15 15.30 8.54
N ALA A 161 -29.51 16.05 7.50
CA ALA A 161 -28.65 16.24 6.33
C ALA A 161 -27.35 16.99 6.68
N VAL A 162 -27.42 18.01 7.53
CA VAL A 162 -26.23 18.72 8.02
C VAL A 162 -25.33 17.80 8.85
N GLN A 163 -25.93 16.95 9.70
CA GLN A 163 -25.18 15.96 10.47
C GLN A 163 -24.48 14.95 9.54
N GLN A 164 -25.16 14.49 8.49
CA GLN A 164 -24.60 13.54 7.52
C GLN A 164 -23.43 14.17 6.75
N MET A 165 -23.62 15.39 6.22
CA MET A 165 -22.55 16.16 5.58
C MET A 165 -21.31 16.31 6.48
N ALA A 166 -21.50 16.59 7.77
CA ALA A 166 -20.38 16.70 8.71
C ALA A 166 -19.63 15.38 8.89
N LYS A 167 -20.35 14.25 8.96
CA LYS A 167 -19.72 12.91 9.02
C LYS A 167 -18.93 12.62 7.75
N ASP A 168 -19.48 12.93 6.59
CA ASP A 168 -18.85 12.66 5.30
C ASP A 168 -17.60 13.54 5.08
N TYR A 169 -17.64 14.80 5.51
CA TYR A 169 -16.46 15.66 5.57
C TYR A 169 -15.35 15.13 6.48
N VAL A 170 -15.71 14.64 7.67
CA VAL A 170 -14.74 14.07 8.61
C VAL A 170 -14.17 12.77 8.07
N ALA A 171 -14.99 11.91 7.46
CA ALA A 171 -14.55 10.69 6.80
C ALA A 171 -13.57 10.97 5.64
N LEU A 172 -13.88 11.97 4.79
CA LEU A 172 -12.99 12.44 3.73
C LEU A 172 -11.66 12.94 4.29
N ASN A 173 -11.69 13.81 5.31
CA ASN A 173 -10.49 14.33 5.93
C ASN A 173 -9.66 13.24 6.60
N MET A 174 -10.29 12.27 7.25
CA MET A 174 -9.59 11.12 7.82
C MET A 174 -8.98 10.27 6.72
N ALA A 175 -9.67 10.03 5.60
CA ALA A 175 -9.14 9.29 4.46
C ALA A 175 -7.90 9.98 3.87
N ILE A 176 -7.96 11.30 3.63
CA ILE A 176 -6.83 12.07 3.09
C ILE A 176 -5.68 12.20 4.11
N ARG A 177 -5.97 12.48 5.38
CA ARG A 177 -4.90 12.61 6.40
C ARG A 177 -4.25 11.26 6.72
N LEU A 178 -5.00 10.16 6.75
CA LEU A 178 -4.36 8.84 6.84
C LEU A 178 -3.48 8.60 5.61
N GLN A 179 -3.95 8.93 4.40
CA GLN A 179 -3.15 8.80 3.18
C GLN A 179 -1.81 9.57 3.26
N LEU A 180 -1.79 10.76 3.86
CA LEU A 180 -0.57 11.56 4.05
C LEU A 180 0.34 11.04 5.18
N ARG A 181 -0.23 10.47 6.25
CA ARG A 181 0.55 10.02 7.43
C ARG A 181 1.26 8.68 7.23
N TRP A 182 0.68 7.77 6.45
CA TRP A 182 1.24 6.44 6.20
C TRP A 182 2.18 6.39 4.96
N GLY A 183 2.28 7.48 4.19
CA GLY A 183 3.31 7.65 3.16
C GLY A 183 4.72 7.88 3.72
N ARG A 184 4.88 8.00 5.04
CA ARG A 184 6.18 8.07 5.72
C ARG A 184 6.38 6.75 6.49
N ASP A 185 7.05 5.78 5.86
CA ASP A 185 7.27 4.46 6.45
C ASP A 185 7.88 4.57 7.86
N PRO A 186 7.32 3.92 8.89
CA PRO A 186 8.00 3.75 10.19
C PRO A 186 9.23 2.82 10.09
N ALA A 187 9.41 2.13 8.96
CA ALA A 187 10.62 1.35 8.70
C ALA A 187 11.89 2.21 8.57
N ASN A 188 11.76 3.51 8.25
CA ASN A 188 12.90 4.43 8.23
C ASN A 188 13.17 5.05 9.63
N PHE A 189 12.25 4.90 10.59
CA PHE A 189 12.44 5.42 11.94
C PHE A 189 13.44 4.60 12.76
N LEU A 190 13.60 3.31 12.43
CA LEU A 190 14.58 2.42 13.09
C LEU A 190 15.91 2.28 12.32
N MET A 191 16.06 2.92 11.14
CA MET A 191 17.31 2.93 10.37
C MET A 191 18.04 4.28 10.41
N GLN A 192 17.48 5.30 11.06
CA GLN A 192 18.00 6.68 11.01
C GLN A 192 18.51 7.22 12.37
N THR A 193 18.77 6.32 13.31
CA THR A 193 19.46 6.64 14.58
C THR A 193 20.73 5.81 14.78
N GLU A 194 21.58 5.76 13.76
CA GLU A 194 23.03 5.59 13.96
C GLU A 194 23.71 6.62 13.05
N PRO A 195 24.26 7.70 13.61
CA PRO A 195 24.85 8.75 12.81
C PRO A 195 26.36 8.50 12.60
N HIS A 196 26.82 8.89 11.42
CA HIS A 196 28.21 9.19 11.03
C HIS A 196 29.10 8.03 10.51
N ALA A 197 29.27 8.03 9.18
CA ALA A 197 30.55 7.82 8.47
C ALA A 197 31.37 6.55 8.74
N VAL A 198 31.20 5.52 7.90
CA VAL A 198 32.32 4.69 7.41
C VAL A 198 32.07 4.24 5.96
N ALA A 199 32.80 4.85 5.02
CA ALA A 199 33.38 4.27 3.79
C ALA A 199 32.44 3.74 2.68
N ALA A 200 32.51 4.13 1.41
CA ALA A 200 33.60 4.71 0.62
C ALA A 200 34.99 4.09 0.92
N MET A 201 35.12 2.76 0.82
CA MET A 201 36.41 2.04 0.66
C MET A 201 36.14 0.82 -0.20
N ASP A 202 36.56 0.85 -1.46
CA ASP A 202 37.85 0.33 -1.96
C ASP A 202 37.93 -1.20 -1.96
N LYS A 203 38.09 -1.73 -3.17
CA LYS A 203 38.04 -3.14 -3.57
C LYS A 203 39.32 -3.90 -3.20
N ARG A 204 39.84 -3.74 -1.97
CA ARG A 204 41.17 -4.26 -1.59
C ARG A 204 41.23 -5.02 -0.26
N TRP A 205 40.25 -5.84 0.11
CA TRP A 205 40.41 -6.72 1.30
C TRP A 205 39.83 -8.12 1.14
N ILE A 206 40.08 -8.76 -0.01
CA ILE A 206 39.86 -10.21 -0.22
C ILE A 206 41.21 -10.95 -0.11
N ILE A 207 42.06 -10.64 0.89
CA ILE A 207 43.29 -11.43 1.13
C ILE A 207 43.78 -11.36 2.59
N SER A 208 42.95 -11.75 3.58
CA SER A 208 43.46 -12.36 4.83
C SER A 208 42.29 -12.74 5.73
N GLY A 209 42.06 -14.04 5.90
CA GLY A 209 41.06 -14.54 6.85
C GLY A 209 41.62 -14.58 8.28
N SER A 210 40.93 -13.95 9.22
CA SER A 210 40.49 -14.49 10.52
C SER A 210 40.06 -13.37 11.49
N PRO A 211 39.05 -13.60 12.36
CA PRO A 211 38.46 -12.58 13.23
C PRO A 211 39.12 -12.55 14.63
N PRO A 212 38.99 -11.47 15.42
CA PRO A 212 39.16 -11.57 16.85
C PRO A 212 37.81 -11.39 17.57
N PHE A 213 37.30 -12.47 18.15
CA PHE A 213 36.51 -12.37 19.39
C PHE A 213 37.49 -12.37 20.56
N SER A 214 37.47 -11.33 21.39
CA SER A 214 37.98 -11.39 22.76
C SER A 214 36.99 -10.75 23.73
N ARG A 215 36.50 -11.57 24.66
CA ARG A 215 35.77 -11.19 25.90
C ARG A 215 36.48 -10.09 26.67
N VAL A 216 35.72 -9.28 27.43
CA VAL A 216 35.91 -8.91 28.86
C VAL A 216 34.55 -8.32 29.30
N SER A 217 33.80 -9.03 30.16
CA SER A 217 33.52 -8.74 31.59
C SER A 217 32.57 -7.57 31.84
#